data_AF-A0A7X6CCX2-F1
#
_entry.id   AF-A0A7X6CCX2-F1
#
_cell.length_a   1.000
_cell.length_b   1.000
_cell.length_c   1.000
_cell.angle_alpha   90.00
_cell.angle_beta   90.00
_cell.angle_gamma   90.00
#
_symmetry.space_group_name_H-M   'P 1'
#
loop_
_entity.id
_entity.type
_entity.pdbx_description
1 polymer ?
#
loop_
_entity_poly.entity_id
_entity_poly.type
_entity_poly.pdbx_seq_one_letter_code
_entity_poly.pdbx_strand_id
1 'polypeptide(L)'
;MFPYTDPTGTNFLESQGALNEYRAIIDRFYRDSAGISNSGFTLLDAFESLPPGTSQIDSIPWSAFPITASASFQEIDKDRFQWQDEYIEWQVERSATGEITQIIFTTEFPEYYQALAMVSADALIAGIQNVIPDANPTLDELFGSGFDPGTTSGEDRAQRFRQNLIRNPWNNGEKGILCLTQQFNTAGALFNLLDKCAIKNTSIPSSAVCGAVGGACGPNRNSDPRICQASQNTVRSSRAISLVEPVGIKIKRLFGSWEIDGVAVDINDKTNNQGAWVISRNGRRAVLDITKKVTLGGSVITSGAEVSNNLQVEADVISAPESSLANWAKTGQEFMRAPLP
;
A
#
# COMPACT_ATOMS: atom_id res chain seq x y z
N MET A 1 2.19 -19.78 -12.00
CA MET A 1 1.80 -18.60 -11.22
C MET A 1 2.20 -18.87 -9.78
N PHE A 2 2.90 -17.93 -9.13
CA PHE A 2 3.25 -18.03 -7.71
C PHE A 2 1.97 -17.99 -6.86
N PRO A 3 1.89 -18.67 -5.70
CA PRO A 3 0.67 -18.77 -4.91
C PRO A 3 0.40 -17.49 -4.09
N TYR A 4 0.18 -16.35 -4.75
CA TYR A 4 -0.13 -15.10 -4.06
C TYR A 4 -1.40 -15.24 -3.19
N THR A 5 -1.40 -14.59 -2.04
CA THR A 5 -2.34 -14.69 -0.94
C THR A 5 -3.22 -13.45 -0.85
N ASP A 6 -4.29 -13.54 -0.07
CA ASP A 6 -5.11 -12.37 0.23
C ASP A 6 -4.30 -11.35 1.06
N PRO A 7 -4.09 -10.12 0.58
CA PRO A 7 -3.26 -9.14 1.26
C PRO A 7 -3.81 -8.73 2.63
N THR A 8 -5.10 -8.96 2.92
CA THR A 8 -5.73 -8.66 4.20
C THR A 8 -5.44 -9.69 5.29
N GLY A 9 -4.96 -10.87 4.91
CA GLY A 9 -4.75 -12.01 5.81
C GLY A 9 -6.03 -12.71 6.27
N THR A 10 -7.17 -12.47 5.61
CA THR A 10 -8.49 -13.02 6.03
C THR A 10 -9.08 -14.06 5.08
N ASN A 11 -8.41 -14.35 3.97
CA ASN A 11 -8.95 -15.17 2.86
C ASN A 11 -10.31 -14.67 2.32
N PHE A 12 -10.59 -13.38 2.49
CA PHE A 12 -11.81 -12.76 2.00
C PHE A 12 -11.91 -12.84 0.47
N LEU A 13 -10.84 -12.55 -0.27
CA LEU A 13 -10.82 -12.66 -1.73
C LEU A 13 -11.16 -14.08 -2.19
N GLU A 14 -10.69 -15.11 -1.47
CA GLU A 14 -11.03 -16.50 -1.78
C GLU A 14 -12.52 -16.77 -1.58
N SER A 15 -13.09 -16.29 -0.46
CA SER A 15 -14.52 -16.42 -0.16
C SER A 15 -15.44 -15.75 -1.19
N GLN A 16 -14.92 -14.72 -1.89
CA GLN A 16 -15.63 -13.99 -2.93
C GLN A 16 -15.29 -14.47 -4.35
N GLY A 17 -14.46 -15.52 -4.50
CA GLY A 17 -14.00 -16.00 -5.81
C GLY A 17 -13.03 -15.05 -6.54
N ALA A 18 -12.53 -14.01 -5.87
CA ALA A 18 -11.69 -12.95 -6.44
C ALA A 18 -10.18 -13.19 -6.28
N LEU A 19 -9.76 -14.23 -5.55
CA LEU A 19 -8.34 -14.49 -5.29
C LEU A 19 -7.54 -14.77 -6.58
N ASN A 20 -8.14 -15.47 -7.55
CA ASN A 20 -7.44 -15.76 -8.81
C ASN A 20 -7.28 -14.50 -9.68
N GLU A 21 -8.26 -13.60 -9.68
CA GLU A 21 -8.15 -12.30 -10.36
C GLU A 21 -7.04 -11.45 -9.75
N TYR A 22 -6.99 -11.39 -8.41
CA TYR A 22 -5.91 -10.72 -7.70
C TYR A 22 -4.54 -11.33 -8.02
N ARG A 23 -4.42 -12.67 -7.99
CA ARG A 23 -3.20 -13.38 -8.35
C ARG A 23 -2.75 -13.05 -9.77
N ALA A 24 -3.67 -13.00 -10.74
CA ALA A 24 -3.33 -12.65 -12.12
C ALA A 24 -2.80 -11.22 -12.26
N ILE A 25 -3.40 -10.26 -11.54
CA ILE A 25 -2.93 -8.87 -11.50
C ILE A 25 -1.51 -8.78 -10.93
N ILE A 26 -1.26 -9.43 -9.77
CA ILE A 26 0.03 -9.38 -9.09
C ILE A 26 1.11 -10.17 -9.85
N ASP A 27 0.80 -11.35 -10.37
CA ASP A 27 1.73 -12.17 -11.18
C ASP A 27 2.22 -11.39 -12.40
N ARG A 28 1.34 -10.62 -13.06
CA ARG A 28 1.72 -9.76 -14.17
C ARG A 28 2.76 -8.72 -13.74
N PHE A 29 2.55 -8.02 -12.63
CA PHE A 29 3.53 -7.04 -12.15
C PHE A 29 4.90 -7.67 -11.85
N TYR A 30 4.92 -8.81 -11.15
CA TYR A 30 6.18 -9.52 -10.90
C TYR A 30 6.90 -9.93 -12.19
N ARG A 31 6.16 -10.43 -13.19
CA ARG A 31 6.73 -10.83 -14.49
C ARG A 31 7.26 -9.65 -15.27
N ASP A 32 6.48 -8.57 -15.37
CA ASP A 32 6.87 -7.36 -16.08
C ASP A 32 8.16 -6.78 -15.46
N SER A 33 8.22 -6.69 -14.13
CA SER A 33 9.37 -6.22 -13.37
C SER A 33 10.62 -7.10 -13.52
N ALA A 34 10.45 -8.43 -13.47
CA ALA A 34 11.55 -9.37 -13.65
C ALA A 34 12.05 -9.44 -15.09
N GLY A 35 11.29 -8.93 -16.06
CA GLY A 35 11.68 -8.82 -17.47
C GLY A 35 12.51 -7.57 -17.79
N ILE A 36 12.71 -6.65 -16.84
CA ILE A 36 13.48 -5.41 -17.05
C ILE A 36 14.97 -5.76 -17.20
N SER A 37 15.55 -5.47 -18.37
CA SER A 37 16.97 -5.75 -18.65
C SER A 37 17.93 -5.12 -17.63
N ASN A 38 18.90 -5.90 -17.17
CA ASN A 38 19.93 -5.50 -16.21
C ASN A 38 19.36 -5.05 -14.85
N SER A 39 18.17 -5.53 -14.50
CA SER A 39 17.57 -5.29 -13.19
C SER A 39 17.99 -6.39 -12.23
N GLY A 40 18.32 -6.01 -11.00
CA GLY A 40 18.44 -6.98 -9.91
C GLY A 40 17.08 -7.47 -9.38
N PHE A 41 15.95 -6.95 -9.89
CA PHE A 41 14.63 -7.45 -9.54
C PHE A 41 14.40 -8.84 -10.15
N THR A 42 13.92 -9.80 -9.36
CA THR A 42 13.61 -11.15 -9.87
C THR A 42 12.34 -11.72 -9.25
N LEU A 43 11.88 -12.85 -9.77
CA LEU A 43 10.64 -13.50 -9.35
C LEU A 43 10.80 -14.21 -8.01
N LEU A 44 9.73 -14.26 -7.21
CA LEU A 44 9.71 -14.91 -5.89
C LEU A 44 10.13 -16.39 -5.94
N ASP A 45 9.84 -17.11 -7.02
CA ASP A 45 10.25 -18.52 -7.19
C ASP A 45 11.78 -18.71 -7.08
N ALA A 46 12.56 -17.67 -7.42
CA ALA A 46 14.01 -17.70 -7.33
C ALA A 46 14.50 -17.86 -5.88
N PHE A 47 13.69 -17.44 -4.91
CA PHE A 47 14.01 -17.47 -3.50
C PHE A 47 13.50 -18.73 -2.79
N GLU A 48 12.36 -19.30 -3.23
CA GLU A 48 11.76 -20.50 -2.61
C GLU A 48 12.66 -21.73 -2.66
N SER A 49 13.48 -21.84 -3.72
CA SER A 49 14.39 -22.97 -3.91
C SER A 49 15.72 -22.86 -3.15
N LEU A 50 15.94 -21.75 -2.43
CA LEU A 50 17.20 -21.51 -1.73
C LEU A 50 17.30 -22.25 -0.40
N PRO A 51 18.50 -22.67 0.02
CA PRO A 51 18.71 -23.20 1.36
C PRO A 51 18.30 -22.19 2.45
N PRO A 52 17.79 -22.64 3.61
CA PRO A 52 17.45 -21.76 4.73
C PRO A 52 18.61 -20.82 5.10
N GLY A 53 18.30 -19.53 5.31
CA GLY A 53 19.28 -18.51 5.66
C GLY A 53 20.06 -17.91 4.48
N THR A 54 19.81 -18.36 3.25
CA THR A 54 20.45 -17.78 2.04
C THR A 54 19.81 -16.45 1.64
N SER A 55 18.49 -16.37 1.76
CA SER A 55 17.72 -15.14 1.57
C SER A 55 17.51 -14.41 2.89
N GLN A 56 17.36 -13.09 2.81
CA GLN A 56 16.97 -12.24 3.93
C GLN A 56 15.73 -11.43 3.54
N ILE A 57 14.85 -11.21 4.51
CA ILE A 57 13.74 -10.27 4.38
C ILE A 57 14.11 -9.02 5.16
N ASP A 58 14.02 -7.88 4.50
CA ASP A 58 14.27 -6.56 5.06
C ASP A 58 12.97 -5.74 5.00
N SER A 59 12.50 -5.26 6.14
CA SER A 59 11.40 -4.28 6.21
C SER A 59 11.99 -2.88 6.10
N ILE A 60 11.61 -2.14 5.07
CA ILE A 60 12.13 -0.80 4.78
C ILE A 60 11.11 0.23 5.29
N PRO A 61 11.40 0.99 6.36
CA PRO A 61 10.43 1.92 6.93
C PRO A 61 10.66 3.37 6.49
N TRP A 62 9.58 4.15 6.40
CA TRP A 62 9.61 5.59 6.16
C TRP A 62 8.46 6.32 6.85
N SER A 63 8.55 7.65 6.89
CA SER A 63 7.47 8.49 7.41
C SER A 63 6.29 8.46 6.44
N ALA A 64 5.09 8.21 6.93
CA ALA A 64 3.89 8.15 6.09
C ALA A 64 3.41 9.53 5.64
N PHE A 65 3.86 10.60 6.31
CA PHE A 65 3.36 11.94 6.04
C PHE A 65 3.97 12.58 4.78
N PRO A 66 3.15 13.11 3.87
CA PRO A 66 3.56 13.82 2.65
C PRO A 66 4.54 14.99 2.91
N ILE A 67 5.78 14.93 2.39
CA ILE A 67 6.74 16.04 2.46
C ILE A 67 6.31 17.23 1.60
N THR A 68 5.44 16.96 0.63
CA THR A 68 4.84 17.93 -0.29
C THR A 68 3.70 18.71 0.34
N ALA A 69 3.16 18.22 1.46
CA ALA A 69 2.09 18.89 2.17
C ALA A 69 2.61 20.11 2.93
N SER A 70 2.51 21.27 2.28
CA SER A 70 2.98 22.56 2.80
C SER A 70 1.89 23.40 3.47
N ALA A 71 0.66 22.86 3.59
CA ALA A 71 -0.48 23.53 4.20
C ALA A 71 -0.58 23.21 5.71
N SER A 72 -1.47 23.89 6.42
CA SER A 72 -1.76 23.53 7.82
C SER A 72 -2.38 22.13 7.90
N PHE A 73 -2.22 21.45 9.03
CA PHE A 73 -2.81 20.13 9.24
C PHE A 73 -4.33 20.10 9.02
N GLN A 74 -5.04 21.17 9.38
CA GLN A 74 -6.48 21.29 9.16
C GLN A 74 -6.86 21.51 7.69
N GLU A 75 -5.98 22.10 6.87
CA GLU A 75 -6.19 22.21 5.43
C GLU A 75 -5.90 20.89 4.73
N ILE A 76 -4.86 20.16 5.17
CA ILE A 76 -4.49 18.85 4.65
C ILE A 76 -5.64 17.84 4.83
N ASP A 77 -6.26 17.82 6.01
CA ASP A 77 -7.41 16.95 6.28
C ASP A 77 -8.63 17.24 5.38
N LYS A 78 -8.78 18.48 4.90
CA LYS A 78 -9.94 18.88 4.09
C LYS A 78 -9.82 18.49 2.63
N ASP A 79 -8.60 18.27 2.14
CA ASP A 79 -8.37 17.91 0.74
C ASP A 79 -7.43 16.72 0.62
N ARG A 80 -8.03 15.53 0.78
CA ARG A 80 -7.36 14.25 0.63
C ARG A 80 -6.66 14.10 -0.72
N PHE A 81 -7.27 14.59 -1.80
CA PHE A 81 -6.75 14.36 -3.16
C PHE A 81 -5.61 15.33 -3.52
N GLN A 82 -5.57 16.48 -2.89
CA GLN A 82 -4.46 17.41 -3.05
C GLN A 82 -3.27 17.05 -2.17
N TRP A 83 -3.52 16.67 -0.90
CA TRP A 83 -2.47 16.65 0.11
C TRP A 83 -2.05 15.28 0.61
N GLN A 84 -2.88 14.25 0.51
CA GLN A 84 -2.58 12.91 1.04
C GLN A 84 -2.03 12.01 -0.07
N ASP A 85 -0.91 12.43 -0.65
CA ASP A 85 -0.37 11.82 -1.86
C ASP A 85 0.68 10.72 -1.62
N GLU A 86 0.99 10.39 -0.36
CA GLU A 86 2.07 9.47 -0.01
C GLU A 86 1.59 8.20 0.64
N TYR A 87 1.58 7.07 -0.08
CA TYR A 87 1.36 5.65 0.34
C TYR A 87 0.50 5.35 1.59
N ILE A 88 -0.34 6.30 1.99
CA ILE A 88 -1.33 6.29 3.04
C ILE A 88 -2.31 7.43 2.76
N GLU A 89 -3.58 7.14 2.99
CA GLU A 89 -4.64 8.13 3.00
C GLU A 89 -5.46 7.95 4.28
N TRP A 90 -6.06 9.02 4.76
CA TRP A 90 -6.83 9.01 5.99
C TRP A 90 -8.12 9.82 5.89
N GLN A 91 -9.04 9.47 6.78
CA GLN A 91 -10.32 10.14 6.97
C GLN A 91 -10.49 10.45 8.45
N VAL A 92 -10.98 11.66 8.73
CA VAL A 92 -11.34 12.10 10.07
C VAL A 92 -12.84 12.04 10.20
N GLU A 93 -13.33 11.19 11.09
CA GLU A 93 -14.73 11.14 11.46
C GLU A 93 -15.01 12.13 12.59
N ARG A 94 -16.16 12.80 12.50
CA ARG A 94 -16.57 13.82 13.46
C ARG A 94 -17.97 13.55 13.96
N SER A 95 -18.21 13.87 15.23
CA SER A 95 -19.54 13.88 15.83
C SER A 95 -20.41 15.00 15.24
N ALA A 96 -21.71 15.00 15.59
CA ALA A 96 -22.62 16.07 15.22
C ALA A 96 -22.22 17.47 15.76
N THR A 97 -21.40 17.52 16.82
CA THR A 97 -20.87 18.78 17.38
C THR A 97 -19.54 19.21 16.74
N GLY A 98 -19.00 18.41 15.80
CA GLY A 98 -17.77 18.70 15.07
C GLY A 98 -16.49 18.18 15.74
N GLU A 99 -16.60 17.50 16.89
CA GLU A 99 -15.48 16.88 17.59
C GLU A 99 -14.99 15.65 16.84
N ILE A 100 -13.67 15.40 16.82
CA ILE A 100 -13.13 14.18 16.20
C ILE A 100 -13.49 12.97 17.06
N THR A 101 -14.08 11.97 16.44
CA THR A 101 -14.39 10.69 17.09
C THR A 101 -13.39 9.62 16.71
N GLN A 102 -12.99 9.56 15.43
CA GLN A 102 -12.07 8.56 14.92
C GLN A 102 -11.19 9.12 13.80
N ILE A 103 -10.01 8.54 13.64
CA ILE A 103 -9.16 8.76 12.47
C ILE A 103 -8.87 7.37 11.87
N ILE A 104 -9.24 7.21 10.61
CA ILE A 104 -9.09 5.97 9.86
C ILE A 104 -7.96 6.15 8.86
N PHE A 105 -7.06 5.18 8.76
CA PHE A 105 -5.94 5.15 7.82
C PHE A 105 -6.03 3.93 6.91
N THR A 106 -5.67 4.08 5.64
CA THR A 106 -5.55 2.97 4.69
C THR A 106 -4.28 3.07 3.86
N THR A 107 -3.63 1.94 3.66
CA THR A 107 -2.55 1.72 2.68
C THR A 107 -2.97 0.68 1.63
N GLU A 108 -4.26 0.31 1.60
CA GLU A 108 -4.78 -0.70 0.68
C GLU A 108 -4.70 -0.20 -0.77
N PHE A 109 -4.15 -1.02 -1.65
CA PHE A 109 -4.07 -0.71 -3.06
C PHE A 109 -5.42 -0.94 -3.76
N PRO A 110 -5.74 -0.14 -4.81
CA PRO A 110 -6.99 -0.30 -5.55
C PRO A 110 -7.10 -1.67 -6.23
N GLU A 111 -5.99 -2.34 -6.53
CA GLU A 111 -5.96 -3.67 -7.16
C GLU A 111 -6.74 -4.74 -6.37
N TYR A 112 -6.84 -4.61 -5.04
CA TYR A 112 -7.68 -5.50 -4.21
C TYR A 112 -9.18 -5.38 -4.59
N TYR A 113 -9.68 -4.15 -4.67
CA TYR A 113 -11.08 -3.88 -5.00
C TYR A 113 -11.36 -4.05 -6.49
N GLN A 114 -10.35 -3.85 -7.36
CA GLN A 114 -10.44 -4.21 -8.77
C GLN A 114 -10.66 -5.71 -8.94
N ALA A 115 -9.93 -6.57 -8.21
CA ALA A 115 -10.12 -8.02 -8.27
C ALA A 115 -11.56 -8.43 -7.88
N LEU A 116 -12.14 -7.80 -6.85
CA LEU A 116 -13.54 -8.00 -6.48
C LEU A 116 -14.50 -7.54 -7.60
N ALA A 117 -14.25 -6.36 -8.18
CA ALA A 117 -15.05 -5.82 -9.28
C ALA A 117 -14.95 -6.67 -10.56
N MET A 118 -13.81 -7.34 -10.81
CA MET A 118 -13.65 -8.27 -11.93
C MET A 118 -14.61 -9.44 -11.81
N VAL A 119 -14.83 -9.96 -10.60
CA VAL A 119 -15.78 -11.06 -10.37
C VAL A 119 -17.23 -10.58 -10.53
N SER A 120 -17.67 -9.60 -9.73
CA SER A 120 -19.04 -9.09 -9.79
C SER A 120 -19.21 -7.79 -8.99
N ALA A 121 -20.33 -7.09 -9.22
CA ALA A 121 -20.72 -5.98 -8.36
C ALA A 121 -21.00 -6.43 -6.92
N ASP A 122 -21.58 -7.61 -6.73
CA ASP A 122 -21.90 -8.16 -5.40
C ASP A 122 -20.62 -8.45 -4.60
N ALA A 123 -19.58 -9.01 -5.22
CA ALA A 123 -18.29 -9.23 -4.58
C ALA A 123 -17.63 -7.90 -4.15
N LEU A 124 -17.73 -6.85 -4.99
CA LEU A 124 -17.26 -5.52 -4.64
C LEU A 124 -18.06 -4.93 -3.46
N ILE A 125 -19.39 -5.04 -3.47
CA ILE A 125 -20.26 -4.58 -2.39
C ILE A 125 -19.90 -5.32 -1.09
N ALA A 126 -19.72 -6.64 -1.12
CA ALA A 126 -19.30 -7.43 0.02
C ALA A 126 -17.94 -6.97 0.55
N GLY A 127 -16.99 -6.63 -0.32
CA GLY A 127 -15.69 -6.07 0.08
C GLY A 127 -15.80 -4.71 0.76
N ILE A 128 -16.72 -3.85 0.31
CA ILE A 128 -17.00 -2.57 0.97
C ILE A 128 -17.64 -2.81 2.34
N GLN A 129 -18.62 -3.70 2.42
CA GLN A 129 -19.30 -4.08 3.66
C GLN A 129 -18.36 -4.75 4.68
N ASN A 130 -17.34 -5.47 4.20
CA ASN A 130 -16.30 -6.05 5.06
C ASN A 130 -15.49 -4.99 5.82
N VAL A 131 -15.43 -3.77 5.29
CA VAL A 131 -14.68 -2.65 5.88
C VAL A 131 -15.62 -1.63 6.54
N ILE A 132 -16.83 -1.49 6.02
CA ILE A 132 -17.86 -0.55 6.48
C ILE A 132 -19.15 -1.37 6.67
N PRO A 133 -19.38 -1.94 7.88
CA PRO A 133 -20.42 -2.97 8.12
C PRO A 133 -21.87 -2.63 7.73
N ASP A 134 -22.21 -1.34 7.60
CA ASP A 134 -23.56 -0.89 7.21
C ASP A 134 -23.61 -0.27 5.80
N ALA A 135 -22.55 -0.48 5.01
CA ALA A 135 -22.49 0.07 3.66
C ALA A 135 -23.57 -0.54 2.76
N ASN A 136 -24.25 0.31 2.01
CA ASN A 136 -25.22 -0.08 0.99
C ASN A 136 -24.96 0.70 -0.31
N PRO A 137 -23.89 0.35 -1.05
CA PRO A 137 -23.51 1.08 -2.25
C PRO A 137 -24.50 0.84 -3.38
N THR A 138 -24.83 1.90 -4.12
CA THR A 138 -25.54 1.74 -5.40
C THR A 138 -24.56 1.48 -6.54
N LEU A 139 -25.02 0.86 -7.63
CA LEU A 139 -24.17 0.63 -8.81
C LEU A 139 -23.66 1.95 -9.42
N ASP A 140 -24.49 3.00 -9.42
CA ASP A 140 -24.11 4.34 -9.88
C ASP A 140 -23.02 4.96 -9.01
N GLU A 141 -23.02 4.73 -7.69
CA GLU A 141 -21.93 5.18 -6.80
C GLU A 141 -20.62 4.45 -7.08
N LEU A 142 -20.68 3.15 -7.38
CA LEU A 142 -19.50 2.33 -7.60
C LEU A 142 -18.88 2.52 -8.99
N PHE A 143 -19.71 2.54 -10.03
CA PHE A 143 -19.28 2.52 -11.41
C PHE A 143 -19.60 3.82 -12.17
N GLY A 144 -20.30 4.77 -11.57
CA GLY A 144 -20.73 6.00 -12.23
C GLY A 144 -21.98 5.79 -13.08
N SER A 145 -22.76 6.85 -13.25
CA SER A 145 -24.08 6.79 -13.89
C SER A 145 -24.07 6.19 -15.30
N GLY A 146 -25.06 5.35 -15.58
CA GLY A 146 -25.31 4.75 -16.88
C GLY A 146 -24.39 3.58 -17.23
N PHE A 147 -23.60 3.07 -16.28
CA PHE A 147 -22.80 1.86 -16.47
C PHE A 147 -23.55 0.63 -15.94
N ASP A 148 -23.70 -0.39 -16.77
CA ASP A 148 -24.26 -1.68 -16.37
C ASP A 148 -23.14 -2.71 -16.14
N PRO A 149 -22.80 -3.04 -14.88
CA PRO A 149 -21.77 -4.04 -14.59
C PRO A 149 -22.21 -5.47 -14.97
N GLY A 150 -23.52 -5.74 -15.09
CA GLY A 150 -24.05 -7.08 -15.37
C GLY A 150 -23.81 -7.57 -16.80
N THR A 151 -23.56 -6.65 -17.74
CA THR A 151 -23.42 -6.95 -19.18
C THR A 151 -22.01 -6.70 -19.73
N THR A 152 -21.06 -6.32 -18.87
CA THR A 152 -19.67 -5.99 -19.23
C THR A 152 -18.68 -7.07 -18.80
N SER A 153 -17.47 -7.06 -19.39
CA SER A 153 -16.38 -7.95 -18.98
C SER A 153 -15.90 -7.62 -17.56
N GLY A 154 -15.20 -8.57 -16.91
CA GLY A 154 -14.62 -8.32 -15.59
C GLY A 154 -13.58 -7.19 -15.61
N GLU A 155 -12.77 -7.17 -16.66
CA GLU A 155 -11.76 -6.14 -16.91
C GLU A 155 -12.40 -4.75 -17.06
N ASP A 156 -13.46 -4.63 -17.87
CA ASP A 156 -14.19 -3.36 -18.06
C ASP A 156 -14.83 -2.89 -16.75
N ARG A 157 -15.42 -3.80 -15.96
CA ARG A 157 -15.95 -3.47 -14.62
C ARG A 157 -14.86 -2.91 -13.71
N ALA A 158 -13.73 -3.59 -13.62
CA ALA A 158 -12.62 -3.18 -12.74
C ALA A 158 -11.99 -1.87 -13.19
N GLN A 159 -11.84 -1.66 -14.50
CA GLN A 159 -11.38 -0.40 -15.05
C GLN A 159 -12.36 0.73 -14.76
N ARG A 160 -13.66 0.49 -14.95
CA ARG A 160 -14.69 1.48 -14.67
C ARG A 160 -14.74 1.87 -13.20
N PHE A 161 -14.70 0.89 -12.29
CA PHE A 161 -14.59 1.13 -10.85
C PHE A 161 -13.36 2.00 -10.54
N ARG A 162 -12.18 1.65 -11.08
CA ARG A 162 -10.94 2.42 -10.85
C ARG A 162 -11.04 3.87 -11.34
N GLN A 163 -11.66 4.10 -12.49
CA GLN A 163 -11.88 5.44 -13.04
C GLN A 163 -12.85 6.28 -12.20
N ASN A 164 -13.87 5.64 -11.62
CA ASN A 164 -14.86 6.31 -10.78
C ASN A 164 -14.41 6.46 -9.32
N LEU A 165 -13.30 5.83 -8.93
CA LEU A 165 -12.87 5.70 -7.53
C LEU A 165 -12.73 7.04 -6.77
N ILE A 166 -12.31 8.12 -7.44
CA ILE A 166 -12.20 9.46 -6.84
C ILE A 166 -13.56 10.11 -6.57
N ARG A 167 -14.60 9.69 -7.29
CA ARG A 167 -15.99 10.18 -7.15
C ARG A 167 -16.86 9.26 -6.30
N ASN A 168 -16.43 8.01 -6.09
CA ASN A 168 -17.15 7.04 -5.30
C ASN A 168 -17.25 7.52 -3.84
N PRO A 169 -18.46 7.76 -3.29
CA PRO A 169 -18.64 8.28 -1.93
C PRO A 169 -18.06 7.36 -0.86
N TRP A 170 -17.98 6.05 -1.14
CA TRP A 170 -17.39 5.07 -0.23
C TRP A 170 -15.87 5.14 -0.16
N ASN A 171 -15.24 5.87 -1.09
CA ASN A 171 -13.79 6.04 -1.11
C ASN A 171 -13.33 7.49 -1.18
N ASN A 172 -14.19 8.49 -1.37
CA ASN A 172 -13.79 9.90 -1.50
C ASN A 172 -13.75 10.66 -0.16
N GLY A 173 -14.04 9.99 0.96
CA GLY A 173 -14.15 10.58 2.29
C GLY A 173 -15.55 11.04 2.71
N GLU A 174 -16.55 10.97 1.83
CA GLU A 174 -17.95 11.31 2.17
C GLU A 174 -18.60 10.23 3.04
N LYS A 175 -18.52 8.97 2.61
CA LYS A 175 -19.06 7.80 3.32
C LYS A 175 -17.97 6.84 3.81
N GLY A 176 -16.73 7.03 3.36
CA GLY A 176 -15.62 6.18 3.77
C GLY A 176 -14.33 6.39 2.97
N ILE A 177 -13.32 5.63 3.38
CA ILE A 177 -12.07 5.40 2.64
C ILE A 177 -11.80 3.89 2.55
N LEU A 178 -11.80 3.36 1.33
CA LEU A 178 -11.53 1.96 0.99
C LEU A 178 -10.04 1.73 0.77
N CYS A 179 -9.47 2.46 -0.19
CA CYS A 179 -8.13 2.24 -0.73
C CYS A 179 -7.53 3.54 -1.27
N LEU A 180 -6.24 3.48 -1.53
CA LEU A 180 -5.43 4.55 -2.11
C LEU A 180 -5.99 4.98 -3.48
N THR A 181 -6.20 6.28 -3.65
CA THR A 181 -6.81 6.85 -4.86
C THR A 181 -5.79 7.36 -5.86
N GLN A 182 -4.67 7.88 -5.36
CA GLN A 182 -3.62 8.48 -6.16
C GLN A 182 -3.04 7.47 -7.16
N GLN A 183 -2.80 7.93 -8.39
CA GLN A 183 -2.24 7.08 -9.45
C GLN A 183 -0.83 6.55 -9.13
N PHE A 184 -0.14 7.21 -8.21
CA PHE A 184 1.23 6.86 -7.80
C PHE A 184 1.26 5.97 -6.56
N ASN A 185 0.11 5.66 -5.96
CA ASN A 185 -0.03 4.85 -4.75
C ASN A 185 -0.80 3.56 -5.06
N THR A 186 -0.36 2.85 -6.12
CA THR A 186 -0.92 1.55 -6.53
C THR A 186 0.12 0.46 -6.39
N ALA A 187 -0.30 -0.81 -6.45
CA ALA A 187 0.66 -1.91 -6.50
C ALA A 187 1.59 -1.74 -7.71
N GLY A 188 1.02 -1.48 -8.90
CA GLY A 188 1.81 -1.25 -10.10
C GLY A 188 2.81 -0.08 -10.00
N ALA A 189 2.47 0.98 -9.26
CA ALA A 189 3.38 2.09 -9.01
C ALA A 189 4.56 1.71 -8.11
N LEU A 190 4.32 0.87 -7.09
CA LEU A 190 5.37 0.31 -6.24
C LEU A 190 6.35 -0.55 -7.04
N PHE A 191 5.83 -1.43 -7.92
CA PHE A 191 6.67 -2.20 -8.84
C PHE A 191 7.46 -1.29 -9.79
N ASN A 192 6.81 -0.32 -10.44
CA ASN A 192 7.50 0.62 -11.32
C ASN A 192 8.62 1.40 -10.62
N LEU A 193 8.48 1.73 -9.34
CA LEU A 193 9.57 2.33 -8.56
C LEU A 193 10.75 1.36 -8.43
N LEU A 194 10.50 0.11 -8.06
CA LEU A 194 11.53 -0.93 -7.95
C LEU A 194 12.18 -1.25 -9.29
N ASP A 195 11.43 -1.28 -10.38
CA ASP A 195 11.95 -1.51 -11.74
C ASP A 195 13.09 -0.56 -12.07
N LYS A 196 12.95 0.71 -11.68
CA LYS A 196 13.98 1.72 -11.92
C LYS A 196 15.08 1.66 -10.89
N CYS A 197 14.73 1.45 -9.62
CA CYS A 197 15.68 1.48 -8.51
C CYS A 197 16.48 0.17 -8.35
N ALA A 198 16.08 -0.92 -8.98
CA ALA A 198 16.81 -2.20 -9.01
C ALA A 198 17.81 -2.29 -10.19
N ILE A 199 17.85 -1.31 -11.10
CA ILE A 199 18.91 -1.22 -12.11
C ILE A 199 20.15 -0.59 -11.45
N LYS A 200 21.23 -1.36 -11.33
CA LYS A 200 22.46 -0.91 -10.67
C LYS A 200 23.01 0.36 -11.33
N ASN A 201 23.04 1.45 -10.58
CA ASN A 201 23.63 2.71 -11.01
C ASN A 201 24.75 3.11 -10.04
N THR A 202 26.01 3.10 -10.47
CA THR A 202 27.15 3.46 -9.60
C THR A 202 27.67 4.88 -9.81
N SER A 203 27.05 5.67 -10.69
CA SER A 203 27.52 7.04 -11.00
C SER A 203 27.09 8.09 -9.97
N ILE A 204 26.12 7.75 -9.11
CA ILE A 204 25.60 8.63 -8.06
C ILE A 204 25.47 7.90 -6.71
N PRO A 205 25.49 8.62 -5.58
CA PRO A 205 25.18 8.04 -4.27
C PRO A 205 23.81 7.33 -4.27
N SER A 206 23.66 6.22 -3.54
CA SER A 206 22.38 5.48 -3.51
C SER A 206 21.23 6.33 -2.97
N SER A 207 21.50 7.23 -2.02
CA SER A 207 20.54 8.21 -1.50
C SER A 207 20.04 9.21 -2.54
N ALA A 208 20.76 9.40 -3.65
CA ALA A 208 20.38 10.33 -4.72
C ALA A 208 19.62 9.66 -5.86
N VAL A 209 19.51 8.32 -5.88
CA VAL A 209 18.94 7.58 -7.02
C VAL A 209 17.46 7.87 -7.23
N CYS A 210 16.70 8.10 -6.17
CA CYS A 210 15.30 8.53 -6.29
C CYS A 210 15.15 9.77 -7.20
N GLY A 211 16.01 10.77 -7.06
CA GLY A 211 15.97 11.95 -7.93
C GLY A 211 16.44 11.72 -9.37
N ALA A 212 16.99 10.55 -9.68
CA ALA A 212 17.60 10.21 -10.97
C ALA A 212 16.80 9.17 -11.79
N VAL A 213 15.72 8.61 -11.25
CA VAL A 213 14.90 7.57 -11.90
C VAL A 213 13.66 8.12 -12.63
N GLY A 214 13.67 9.41 -12.98
CA GLY A 214 12.57 10.06 -13.71
C GLY A 214 11.29 10.15 -12.88
N GLY A 215 10.11 10.20 -13.51
CA GLY A 215 8.82 10.40 -12.83
C GLY A 215 8.39 9.30 -11.83
N ALA A 216 9.16 8.21 -11.72
CA ALA A 216 8.92 7.13 -10.75
C ALA A 216 9.26 7.56 -9.31
N CYS A 217 10.20 8.49 -9.14
CA CYS A 217 10.64 8.99 -7.84
C CYS A 217 11.13 10.45 -7.98
N GLY A 218 11.13 11.25 -6.92
CA GLY A 218 11.62 12.63 -7.05
C GLY A 218 11.96 13.28 -5.72
N PRO A 219 12.91 14.23 -5.67
CA PRO A 219 13.34 14.85 -4.41
C PRO A 219 12.23 15.67 -3.74
N ASN A 220 11.23 16.13 -4.51
CA ASN A 220 10.06 16.87 -4.05
C ASN A 220 8.79 16.01 -4.11
N ARG A 221 8.92 14.68 -4.11
CA ARG A 221 7.81 13.74 -4.04
C ARG A 221 8.19 12.69 -3.02
N ASN A 222 7.26 12.27 -2.19
CA ASN A 222 7.59 11.26 -1.20
C ASN A 222 7.71 9.84 -1.75
N SER A 223 7.64 9.61 -3.07
CA SER A 223 7.98 8.32 -3.69
C SER A 223 9.22 7.76 -3.00
N ASP A 224 9.01 6.74 -2.16
CA ASP A 224 9.83 6.59 -0.97
C ASP A 224 11.34 6.49 -1.31
N PRO A 225 12.15 7.51 -0.95
CA PRO A 225 13.58 7.46 -1.24
C PRO A 225 14.23 6.27 -0.51
N ARG A 226 13.62 5.75 0.57
CA ARG A 226 14.15 4.62 1.32
C ARG A 226 14.06 3.32 0.54
N ILE A 227 12.92 2.96 -0.03
CA ILE A 227 12.81 1.73 -0.83
C ILE A 227 13.69 1.79 -2.09
N CYS A 228 13.77 2.96 -2.73
CA CYS A 228 14.65 3.15 -3.88
C CYS A 228 16.14 3.02 -3.49
N GLN A 229 16.54 3.68 -2.39
CA GLN A 229 17.90 3.61 -1.86
C GLN A 229 18.25 2.18 -1.39
N ALA A 230 17.33 1.50 -0.73
CA ALA A 230 17.50 0.12 -0.26
C ALA A 230 17.67 -0.85 -1.44
N SER A 231 16.87 -0.68 -2.49
CA SER A 231 17.01 -1.43 -3.75
C SER A 231 18.40 -1.23 -4.35
N GLN A 232 18.86 0.02 -4.43
CA GLN A 232 20.20 0.35 -4.94
C GLN A 232 21.33 -0.25 -4.09
N ASN A 233 21.24 -0.16 -2.77
CA ASN A 233 22.23 -0.75 -1.87
C ASN A 233 22.30 -2.27 -2.07
N THR A 234 21.14 -2.92 -2.27
CA THR A 234 21.03 -4.36 -2.51
C THR A 234 21.71 -4.76 -3.83
N VAL A 235 21.33 -4.15 -4.95
CA VAL A 235 21.86 -4.54 -6.27
C VAL A 235 23.32 -4.13 -6.48
N ARG A 236 23.77 -3.02 -5.85
CA ARG A 236 25.20 -2.65 -5.84
C ARG A 236 26.06 -3.69 -5.10
N SER A 237 25.46 -4.41 -4.16
CA SER A 237 26.10 -5.50 -3.40
C SER A 237 26.00 -6.87 -4.10
N SER A 238 25.63 -6.91 -5.39
CA SER A 238 25.48 -8.14 -6.19
C SER A 238 24.47 -9.12 -5.59
N ARG A 239 23.34 -8.57 -5.15
CA ARG A 239 22.19 -9.32 -4.64
C ARG A 239 20.98 -9.03 -5.52
N ALA A 240 20.18 -10.05 -5.79
CA ALA A 240 18.86 -9.83 -6.37
C ALA A 240 17.87 -9.42 -5.28
N ILE A 241 16.78 -8.79 -5.69
CA ILE A 241 15.72 -8.28 -4.83
C ILE A 241 14.35 -8.64 -5.39
N SER A 242 13.34 -8.77 -4.53
CA SER A 242 11.93 -8.84 -4.91
C SER A 242 11.08 -8.25 -3.79
N LEU A 243 9.78 -8.03 -4.07
CA LEU A 243 8.81 -7.68 -3.02
C LEU A 243 8.36 -8.97 -2.32
N VAL A 244 8.13 -8.92 -1.02
CA VAL A 244 7.58 -10.06 -0.26
C VAL A 244 6.08 -10.19 -0.50
N GLU A 245 5.58 -11.42 -0.55
CA GLU A 245 4.15 -11.74 -0.61
C GLU A 245 3.56 -11.85 0.81
N PRO A 246 2.41 -11.21 1.13
CA PRO A 246 1.60 -10.31 0.30
C PRO A 246 2.24 -8.94 0.07
N VAL A 247 2.32 -8.57 -1.21
CA VAL A 247 2.84 -7.27 -1.64
C VAL A 247 1.99 -6.13 -1.07
N GLY A 248 2.64 -5.05 -0.64
CA GLY A 248 1.94 -3.89 -0.11
C GLY A 248 2.79 -3.04 0.82
N ILE A 249 2.18 -1.94 1.23
CA ILE A 249 2.67 -1.05 2.28
C ILE A 249 1.93 -1.39 3.57
N LYS A 250 2.66 -1.56 4.68
CA LYS A 250 2.09 -1.86 6.00
C LYS A 250 2.26 -0.65 6.91
N ILE A 251 1.19 -0.32 7.63
CA ILE A 251 1.21 0.58 8.78
C ILE A 251 1.95 -0.15 9.89
N LYS A 252 3.08 0.44 10.31
CA LYS A 252 3.98 -0.17 11.28
C LYS A 252 3.66 0.28 12.70
N ARG A 253 3.71 1.60 12.94
CA ARG A 253 3.60 2.19 14.28
C ARG A 253 3.44 3.71 14.25
N LEU A 254 2.99 4.24 15.39
CA LEU A 254 3.01 5.67 15.70
C LEU A 254 4.24 6.03 16.56
N PHE A 255 4.84 7.17 16.27
CA PHE A 255 5.85 7.83 17.09
C PHE A 255 5.20 8.87 18.01
N GLY A 256 5.96 9.37 18.97
CA GLY A 256 5.54 10.44 19.88
C GLY A 256 5.19 9.94 21.28
N SER A 257 4.85 10.88 22.14
CA SER A 257 4.40 10.63 23.52
C SER A 257 2.88 10.57 23.53
N TRP A 258 2.31 9.41 23.83
CA TRP A 258 0.87 9.19 23.80
C TRP A 258 0.31 9.04 25.20
N GLU A 259 -0.88 9.58 25.42
CA GLU A 259 -1.61 9.37 26.67
C GLU A 259 -3.06 8.98 26.37
N ILE A 260 -3.65 8.22 27.29
CA ILE A 260 -5.07 7.87 27.30
C ILE A 260 -5.61 8.31 28.66
N ASP A 261 -6.59 9.22 28.67
CA ASP A 261 -7.14 9.81 29.91
C ASP A 261 -6.05 10.43 30.82
N GLY A 262 -5.05 11.07 30.21
CA GLY A 262 -3.93 11.70 30.90
C GLY A 262 -2.86 10.76 31.46
N VAL A 263 -2.95 9.46 31.17
CA VAL A 263 -1.95 8.45 31.55
C VAL A 263 -1.10 8.10 30.35
N ALA A 264 0.23 8.23 30.47
CA ALA A 264 1.16 7.85 29.42
C ALA A 264 1.03 6.36 29.05
N VAL A 265 0.98 6.06 27.76
CA VAL A 265 0.88 4.70 27.22
C VAL A 265 1.87 4.49 26.08
N ASP A 266 2.33 3.25 25.89
CA ASP A 266 2.81 2.84 24.57
C ASP A 266 1.60 2.58 23.68
N ILE A 267 1.29 3.52 22.79
CA ILE A 267 0.14 3.41 21.87
C ILE A 267 0.25 2.20 20.93
N ASN A 268 1.47 1.70 20.68
CA ASN A 268 1.71 0.57 19.78
C ASN A 268 1.59 -0.78 20.48
N ASP A 269 1.59 -0.80 21.81
CA ASP A 269 1.34 -2.01 22.58
C ASP A 269 -0.17 -2.27 22.64
N LYS A 270 -0.62 -3.29 21.90
CA LYS A 270 -2.03 -3.70 21.83
C LYS A 270 -2.61 -4.06 23.19
N THR A 271 -1.81 -4.48 24.17
CA THR A 271 -2.32 -4.79 25.51
C THR A 271 -2.52 -3.56 26.37
N ASN A 272 -1.80 -2.47 26.07
CA ASN A 272 -1.78 -1.26 26.91
C ASN A 272 -2.55 -0.09 26.29
N ASN A 273 -2.76 -0.10 24.97
CA ASN A 273 -3.43 0.99 24.27
C ASN A 273 -4.96 1.00 24.42
N GLN A 274 -5.54 0.10 25.21
CA GLN A 274 -6.98 0.03 25.54
C GLN A 274 -7.92 -0.02 24.31
N GLY A 275 -7.41 -0.52 23.18
CA GLY A 275 -8.12 -0.52 21.91
C GLY A 275 -8.23 0.85 21.24
N ALA A 276 -7.54 1.88 21.74
CA ALA A 276 -7.52 3.20 21.15
C ALA A 276 -6.84 3.20 19.77
N TRP A 277 -5.82 2.38 19.56
CA TRP A 277 -5.13 2.23 18.28
C TRP A 277 -5.17 0.78 17.81
N VAL A 278 -5.84 0.55 16.68
CA VAL A 278 -6.02 -0.80 16.13
C VAL A 278 -5.50 -0.86 14.71
N ILE A 279 -4.42 -1.60 14.49
CA ILE A 279 -3.95 -2.00 13.16
C ILE A 279 -4.60 -3.34 12.79
N SER A 280 -5.22 -3.38 11.61
CA SER A 280 -5.98 -4.50 11.07
C SER A 280 -5.61 -4.78 9.61
N ARG A 281 -6.29 -5.75 8.98
CA ARG A 281 -6.12 -6.13 7.57
C ARG A 281 -4.64 -6.35 7.19
N ASN A 282 -3.96 -7.15 8.02
CA ASN A 282 -2.55 -7.47 7.88
C ASN A 282 -1.65 -6.22 7.70
N GLY A 283 -1.90 -5.20 8.52
CA GLY A 283 -1.13 -3.96 8.52
C GLY A 283 -1.65 -2.89 7.57
N ARG A 284 -2.69 -3.12 6.77
CA ARG A 284 -3.09 -2.18 5.70
C ARG A 284 -4.16 -1.17 6.08
N ARG A 285 -4.74 -1.32 7.27
CA ARG A 285 -5.74 -0.40 7.80
C ARG A 285 -5.49 -0.15 9.27
N ALA A 286 -5.66 1.08 9.72
CA ALA A 286 -5.60 1.41 11.13
C ALA A 286 -6.70 2.38 11.54
N VAL A 287 -7.14 2.27 12.79
CA VAL A 287 -8.15 3.16 13.38
C VAL A 287 -7.61 3.68 14.70
N LEU A 288 -7.65 5.01 14.87
CA LEU A 288 -7.42 5.69 16.14
C LEU A 288 -8.76 6.18 16.69
N ASP A 289 -9.21 5.61 17.80
CA ASP A 289 -10.43 5.98 18.51
C ASP A 289 -10.17 7.12 19.50
N ILE A 290 -10.53 8.33 19.10
CA ILE A 290 -10.33 9.56 19.88
C ILE A 290 -11.28 9.64 21.07
N THR A 291 -12.40 8.89 21.05
CA THR A 291 -13.36 8.85 22.17
C THR A 291 -12.76 8.27 23.45
N LYS A 292 -11.61 7.58 23.33
CA LYS A 292 -10.78 7.11 24.46
C LYS A 292 -9.99 8.24 25.14
N LYS A 293 -10.17 9.50 24.73
CA LYS A 293 -9.42 10.68 25.23
C LYS A 293 -7.92 10.54 25.00
N VAL A 294 -7.57 10.17 23.77
CA VAL A 294 -6.18 10.06 23.34
C VAL A 294 -5.59 11.46 23.17
N THR A 295 -4.38 11.67 23.68
CA THR A 295 -3.59 12.88 23.43
C THR A 295 -2.23 12.52 22.82
N LEU A 296 -1.66 13.48 22.09
CA LEU A 296 -0.32 13.41 21.52
C LEU A 296 0.50 14.57 22.09
N GLY A 297 1.60 14.27 22.77
CA GLY A 297 2.43 15.27 23.45
C GLY A 297 1.66 16.07 24.50
N GLY A 298 0.67 15.46 25.15
CA GLY A 298 -0.22 16.12 26.12
C GLY A 298 -1.27 17.05 25.49
N SER A 299 -1.34 17.13 24.17
CA SER A 299 -2.31 17.95 23.44
C SER A 299 -3.44 17.11 22.88
N VAL A 300 -4.65 17.68 22.88
CA VAL A 300 -5.81 17.07 22.21
C VAL A 300 -5.54 17.02 20.72
N ILE A 301 -5.80 15.87 20.11
CA ILE A 301 -5.63 15.67 18.66
C ILE A 301 -6.68 16.48 17.92
N THR A 302 -6.24 17.31 16.96
CA THR A 302 -7.13 18.22 16.23
C THR A 302 -7.27 17.91 14.75
N SER A 303 -6.47 16.97 14.24
CA SER A 303 -6.44 16.57 12.83
C SER A 303 -5.89 15.15 12.64
N GLY A 304 -6.24 14.53 11.51
CA GLY A 304 -5.63 13.28 11.04
C GLY A 304 -4.20 13.51 10.56
N ALA A 305 -3.93 14.66 9.96
CA ALA A 305 -2.60 15.07 9.51
C ALA A 305 -1.57 15.10 10.66
N GLU A 306 -1.95 15.59 11.84
CA GLU A 306 -1.10 15.58 13.05
C GLU A 306 -0.67 14.16 13.43
N VAL A 307 -1.60 13.21 13.39
CA VAL A 307 -1.34 11.79 13.69
C VAL A 307 -0.52 11.16 12.57
N SER A 308 -0.86 11.42 11.30
CA SER A 308 -0.14 10.94 10.12
C SER A 308 1.33 11.39 10.12
N ASN A 309 1.60 12.62 10.58
CA ASN A 309 2.96 13.17 10.75
C ASN A 309 3.83 12.37 11.73
N ASN A 310 3.21 11.54 12.56
CA ASN A 310 3.88 10.65 13.50
C ASN A 310 3.79 9.18 13.09
N LEU A 311 3.24 8.88 11.92
CA LEU A 311 3.00 7.51 11.49
C LEU A 311 4.15 6.99 10.62
N GLN A 312 4.55 5.75 10.90
CA GLN A 312 5.51 5.01 10.10
C GLN A 312 4.81 3.91 9.30
N VAL A 313 5.14 3.85 8.02
CA VAL A 313 4.81 2.73 7.15
C VAL A 313 6.07 1.98 6.74
N GLU A 314 5.91 0.78 6.19
CA GLU A 314 7.00 -0.02 5.65
C GLU A 314 6.58 -0.90 4.47
N ALA A 315 7.55 -1.29 3.66
CA ALA A 315 7.43 -2.36 2.66
C ALA A 315 8.48 -3.43 2.93
N ASP A 316 8.11 -4.68 2.71
CA ASP A 316 9.01 -5.82 2.86
C ASP A 316 9.61 -6.20 1.52
N VAL A 317 10.94 -6.33 1.49
CA VAL A 317 11.70 -6.84 0.35
C VAL A 317 12.43 -8.11 0.74
N ILE A 318 12.57 -9.04 -0.20
CA ILE A 318 13.42 -10.22 -0.04
C ILE A 318 14.66 -10.07 -0.93
N SER A 319 15.82 -10.44 -0.42
CA SER A 319 17.05 -10.43 -1.20
C SER A 319 17.94 -11.64 -0.94
N ALA A 320 18.75 -12.00 -1.93
CA ALA A 320 19.73 -13.09 -1.84
C ALA A 320 20.95 -12.78 -2.71
N PRO A 321 22.14 -13.32 -2.39
CA PRO A 321 23.31 -13.21 -3.28
C PRO A 321 23.00 -13.77 -4.66
N GLU A 322 23.32 -13.05 -5.74
CA GLU A 322 23.08 -13.53 -7.11
C GLU A 322 23.76 -14.87 -7.39
N SER A 323 24.92 -15.11 -6.77
CA SER A 323 25.67 -16.37 -6.87
C SER A 323 24.88 -17.58 -6.39
N SER A 324 23.88 -17.38 -5.52
CA SER A 324 23.05 -18.46 -4.97
C SER A 324 21.80 -18.73 -5.80
N LEU A 325 21.44 -17.83 -6.72
CA LEU A 325 20.22 -17.95 -7.52
C LEU A 325 20.42 -18.90 -8.71
N ALA A 326 19.29 -19.45 -9.19
CA ALA A 326 19.26 -20.14 -10.47
C ALA A 326 19.69 -19.20 -11.61
N ASN A 327 20.30 -19.74 -12.66
CA ASN A 327 20.85 -18.91 -13.74
C ASN A 327 19.81 -18.00 -14.41
N TRP A 328 18.56 -18.44 -14.56
CA TRP A 328 17.47 -17.63 -15.14
C TRP A 328 17.07 -16.43 -14.29
N ALA A 329 17.41 -16.42 -12.99
CA ALA A 329 17.01 -15.39 -12.03
C ALA A 329 18.10 -14.34 -11.78
N LYS A 330 19.26 -14.44 -12.44
CA LYS A 330 20.39 -13.53 -12.27
C LYS A 330 20.23 -12.31 -13.18
N THR A 331 20.76 -11.17 -12.74
CA THR A 331 20.85 -9.97 -13.57
C THR A 331 21.51 -10.26 -14.93
N GLY A 332 20.94 -9.73 -16.00
CA GLY A 332 21.37 -9.97 -17.38
C GLY A 332 20.84 -11.27 -17.98
N GLN A 333 20.02 -12.04 -17.26
CA GLN A 333 19.40 -13.29 -17.71
C GLN A 333 17.88 -13.22 -17.74
N GLU A 334 17.30 -12.00 -17.73
CA GLU A 334 15.87 -11.76 -17.59
C GLU A 334 15.04 -12.40 -18.72
N PHE A 335 15.64 -12.57 -19.90
CA PHE A 335 15.03 -13.24 -21.05
C PHE A 335 15.06 -14.77 -21.01
N MET A 336 15.80 -15.38 -20.07
CA MET A 336 15.99 -16.84 -20.05
C MET A 336 14.80 -17.60 -19.46
N ARG A 337 13.95 -16.93 -18.67
CA ARG A 337 12.68 -17.55 -18.24
C ARG A 337 11.71 -17.37 -19.42
N ALA A 338 11.52 -18.42 -20.21
CA ALA A 338 10.48 -18.44 -21.23
C ALA A 338 9.16 -17.97 -20.59
N PRO A 339 8.32 -17.19 -21.28
CA PRO A 339 6.98 -16.92 -20.79
C PRO A 339 6.33 -18.27 -20.51
N LEU A 340 5.99 -18.52 -19.24
CA LEU A 340 5.14 -19.66 -18.91
C LEU A 340 3.82 -19.44 -19.66
N PRO A 341 3.28 -20.47 -20.33
CA PRO A 341 2.11 -20.35 -21.19
C PRO A 341 0.89 -19.79 -20.48
#